data_AF-A0A087UZN1-F1
#
_entry.id   AF-A0A087UZN1-F1
#
_cell.length_a   1.000
_cell.length_b   1.000
_cell.length_c   1.000
_cell.angle_alpha   90.00
_cell.angle_beta   90.00
_cell.angle_gamma   90.00
#
_symmetry.space_group_name_H-M   'P 1'
#
loop_
_entity.id
_entity.type
_entity.pdbx_description
1 polymer ?
#
loop_
_entity_poly.entity_id
_entity_poly.type
_entity_poly.pdbx_seq_one_letter_code
_entity_poly.pdbx_strand_id
1 'polypeptide(L)'
;MRLDHFYKDLINNSDFKELWNVVKLVLILSHGNATVESGFSVNNDMLVENLQETSLTAMRTVYDAIKVNGGVMNINITPDMLRYARSAGGAYHQALENKRLCDNKRKKILLDKIKAQ
;
A
#
# COMPACT_ATOMS: atom_id res chain seq x y z
N MET A 1 31.19 24.21 10.20
CA MET A 1 30.18 25.01 9.45
C MET A 1 28.97 24.15 9.19
N ARG A 2 27.77 24.72 9.31
CA ARG A 2 26.51 24.02 9.00
C ARG A 2 26.30 24.03 7.48
N LEU A 3 25.95 22.88 6.92
CA LEU A 3 25.90 22.65 5.47
C LEU A 3 24.99 23.68 4.75
N ASP A 4 23.89 24.04 5.41
CA ASP A 4 22.91 25.03 4.96
C ASP A 4 23.53 26.43 4.73
N HIS A 5 24.47 26.84 5.59
CA HIS A 5 25.16 28.13 5.47
C HIS A 5 26.17 28.12 4.33
N PHE A 6 26.93 27.02 4.19
CA PHE A 6 27.88 26.84 3.09
C PHE A 6 27.19 26.92 1.72
N TYR A 7 26.04 26.25 1.57
CA TYR A 7 25.27 26.33 0.32
C TYR A 7 24.68 27.73 0.10
N LYS A 8 24.18 28.41 1.13
CA LYS A 8 23.67 29.78 1.00
C LYS A 8 24.73 30.74 0.45
N ASP A 9 25.94 30.66 0.99
CA ASP A 9 27.05 31.53 0.57
C ASP A 9 27.54 31.19 -0.84
N LEU A 10 27.52 29.92 -1.22
CA LEU A 10 27.83 29.45 -2.57
C LEU A 10 26.76 29.87 -3.60
N ILE A 11 25.47 29.82 -3.22
CA ILE A 11 24.32 30.17 -4.08
C ILE A 11 24.25 31.69 -4.34
N ASN A 12 24.66 32.51 -3.36
CA ASN A 12 24.67 33.96 -3.50
C ASN A 12 25.76 34.49 -4.42
N ASN A 13 26.69 33.64 -4.85
CA ASN A 13 27.78 34.04 -5.72
C ASN A 13 27.37 33.89 -7.21
N SER A 14 27.32 35.01 -7.93
CA SER A 14 26.85 35.07 -9.33
C SER A 14 27.70 34.26 -10.30
N ASP A 15 28.95 34.01 -9.95
CA ASP A 15 29.95 33.39 -10.83
C ASP A 15 29.68 31.89 -11.04
N PHE A 16 28.89 31.27 -10.16
CA PHE A 16 28.60 29.84 -10.17
C PHE A 16 27.16 29.50 -10.61
N LYS A 17 26.49 30.42 -11.31
CA LYS A 17 25.08 30.27 -11.71
C LYS A 17 24.81 29.01 -12.55
N GLU A 18 25.71 28.66 -13.46
CA GLU A 18 25.60 27.45 -14.29
C GLU A 18 25.88 26.18 -13.48
N LEU A 19 26.89 26.21 -12.61
CA LEU A 19 27.20 25.12 -11.69
C LEU A 19 26.00 24.83 -10.78
N TRP A 20 25.27 25.85 -10.35
CA TRP A 20 24.06 25.67 -9.55
C TRP A 20 22.93 24.95 -10.28
N ASN A 21 22.79 25.11 -11.60
CA ASN A 21 21.83 24.33 -12.38
C ASN A 21 22.20 22.84 -12.40
N VAL A 22 23.48 22.51 -12.48
CA VAL A 22 23.99 21.14 -12.39
C VAL A 22 23.75 20.57 -10.99
N VAL A 23 24.04 21.34 -9.93
CA VAL A 23 23.80 20.91 -8.54
C VAL A 23 22.31 20.66 -8.30
N LYS A 24 21.42 21.53 -8.79
CA LYS A 24 19.97 21.28 -8.75
C LYS A 24 19.61 19.98 -9.45
N LEU A 25 20.08 19.77 -10.69
CA LEU A 25 19.81 18.53 -11.43
C LEU A 25 20.26 17.30 -10.64
N VAL A 26 21.46 17.31 -10.06
CA VAL A 26 22.00 16.20 -9.24
C VAL A 26 21.15 15.96 -7.99
N LEU A 27 20.78 17.02 -7.26
CA LEU A 27 19.96 16.90 -6.05
C LEU A 27 18.54 16.41 -6.33
N ILE A 28 17.97 16.74 -7.49
CA ILE A 28 16.64 16.26 -7.91
C ILE A 28 16.73 14.83 -8.47
N LEU A 29 17.81 14.47 -9.19
CA LEU A 29 18.07 13.13 -9.72
C LEU A 29 18.19 12.08 -8.60
N SER A 30 18.91 12.40 -7.51
CA SER A 30 18.99 11.51 -6.34
C SER A 30 17.64 11.29 -5.64
N HIS A 31 16.62 12.10 -5.95
CA HIS A 31 15.30 12.00 -5.33
C HIS A 31 14.34 11.05 -6.06
N GLY A 32 14.69 10.59 -7.28
CA GLY A 32 13.85 9.73 -8.11
C GLY A 32 13.55 8.37 -7.48
N ASN A 33 14.49 7.82 -6.71
CA ASN A 33 14.30 6.56 -5.99
C ASN A 33 13.68 6.76 -4.60
N ALA A 34 13.86 7.90 -3.93
CA ALA A 34 13.36 8.09 -2.58
C ALA A 34 11.83 8.02 -2.50
N THR A 35 11.13 8.58 -3.49
CA THR A 35 9.66 8.50 -3.56
C THR A 35 9.17 7.09 -3.85
N VAL A 36 9.86 6.37 -4.74
CA VAL A 36 9.52 5.00 -5.12
C VAL A 36 9.81 4.03 -3.96
N GLU A 37 10.97 4.18 -3.29
CA GLU A 37 11.35 3.46 -2.07
C GLU A 37 10.39 3.76 -0.91
N SER A 38 9.89 4.99 -0.76
CA SER A 38 8.85 5.29 0.23
C SER A 38 7.54 4.54 -0.04
N GLY A 39 7.17 4.40 -1.32
CA GLY A 39 6.02 3.59 -1.75
C GLY A 39 6.23 2.11 -1.50
N PHE A 40 7.43 1.59 -1.77
CA PHE A 40 7.81 0.21 -1.47
C PHE A 40 7.87 -0.05 0.04
N SER A 41 8.40 0.88 0.84
CA SER A 41 8.47 0.75 2.31
C SER A 41 7.06 0.70 2.91
N VAL A 42 6.15 1.57 2.47
CA VAL A 42 4.74 1.56 2.91
C VAL A 42 4.04 0.27 2.50
N ASN A 43 4.38 -0.29 1.34
CA ASN A 43 3.83 -1.59 0.92
C ASN A 43 4.46 -2.76 1.69
N ASN A 44 5.74 -2.67 2.06
CA ASN A 44 6.42 -3.73 2.80
C ASN A 44 5.80 -3.95 4.19
N ASP A 45 5.36 -2.88 4.85
CA ASP A 45 4.62 -2.97 6.12
C ASP A 45 3.24 -3.63 5.97
N MET A 46 2.67 -3.65 4.76
CA MET A 46 1.35 -4.21 4.45
C MET A 46 1.41 -5.64 3.89
N LEU A 47 2.57 -6.04 3.36
CA LEU A 47 2.77 -7.34 2.71
C LEU A 47 3.10 -8.40 3.76
N VAL A 48 2.17 -9.33 3.97
CA VAL A 48 2.36 -10.52 4.82
C VAL A 48 2.43 -11.76 3.91
N GLU A 49 3.28 -12.73 4.26
CA GLU A 49 3.37 -14.00 3.53
C GLU A 49 1.99 -14.70 3.47
N ASN A 50 1.64 -15.26 2.31
CA ASN A 50 0.36 -15.93 2.02
C ASN A 50 -0.90 -15.03 2.05
N LEU A 51 -0.75 -13.71 1.96
CA LEU A 51 -1.88 -12.79 1.81
C LEU A 51 -2.56 -12.95 0.43
N GLN A 52 -3.88 -13.07 0.41
CA GLN A 52 -4.65 -13.05 -0.84
C GLN A 52 -4.74 -11.61 -1.37
N GLU A 53 -4.76 -11.45 -2.70
CA GLU A 53 -4.89 -10.14 -3.35
C GLU A 53 -6.12 -9.35 -2.86
N THR A 54 -7.25 -10.04 -2.67
CA THR A 54 -8.48 -9.42 -2.14
C THR A 54 -8.30 -8.86 -0.73
N SER A 55 -7.53 -9.56 0.11
CA SER A 55 -7.19 -9.10 1.45
C SER A 55 -6.25 -7.89 1.41
N LEU A 56 -5.29 -7.88 0.49
CA LEU A 56 -4.37 -6.75 0.29
C LEU A 56 -5.14 -5.49 -0.14
N THR A 57 -6.02 -5.60 -1.12
CA THR A 57 -6.85 -4.48 -1.59
C THR A 57 -7.75 -3.93 -0.48
N ALA A 58 -8.36 -4.81 0.33
CA ALA A 58 -9.17 -4.40 1.47
C ALA A 58 -8.33 -3.66 2.53
N MET A 59 -7.15 -4.18 2.87
CA MET A 59 -6.24 -3.56 3.83
C MET A 59 -5.76 -2.18 3.34
N ARG A 60 -5.44 -2.08 2.04
CA ARG A 60 -5.03 -0.81 1.43
C ARG A 60 -6.12 0.25 1.49
N THR A 61 -7.36 -0.15 1.20
CA THR A 61 -8.53 0.74 1.29
C THR A 61 -8.70 1.29 2.72
N VAL A 62 -8.53 0.44 3.74
CA VAL A 62 -8.61 0.86 5.15
C VAL A 62 -7.46 1.81 5.51
N TYR A 63 -6.23 1.49 5.11
CA TYR A 63 -5.06 2.33 5.36
C TYR A 63 -5.22 3.73 4.75
N ASP A 64 -5.62 3.80 3.48
CA ASP A 64 -5.80 5.08 2.79
C ASP A 64 -6.92 5.91 3.45
N ALA A 65 -8.02 5.29 3.88
CA ALA A 65 -9.08 5.97 4.63
C ALA A 65 -8.58 6.54 5.97
N ILE A 66 -7.80 5.78 6.73
CA ILE A 66 -7.18 6.26 7.99
C ILE A 66 -6.24 7.44 7.71
N LYS A 67 -5.43 7.34 6.66
CA LYS A 67 -4.45 8.37 6.28
C LYS A 67 -5.12 9.67 5.87
N VAL A 68 -6.18 9.61 5.06
CA VAL A 68 -6.97 10.78 4.65
C VAL A 68 -7.60 11.49 5.85
N ASN A 69 -8.06 10.73 6.85
CA ASN A 69 -8.63 11.29 8.07
C ASN A 69 -7.57 11.85 9.05
N GLY A 70 -6.27 11.76 8.73
CA GLY A 70 -5.21 12.29 9.58
C GLY A 70 -4.88 11.40 10.79
N GLY A 71 -5.17 10.10 10.69
CA GLY A 71 -4.82 9.10 11.70
C GLY A 71 -6.03 8.45 12.39
N VAL A 72 -5.76 7.37 13.13
CA VAL A 72 -6.80 6.49 13.70
C VAL A 72 -7.71 7.22 14.69
N MET A 73 -7.17 8.20 15.44
CA MET A 73 -7.93 8.95 16.45
C MET A 73 -8.94 9.94 15.86
N ASN A 74 -8.79 10.27 14.57
CA ASN A 74 -9.62 11.27 13.88
C ASN A 74 -10.75 10.64 13.05
N ILE A 75 -10.98 9.34 13.22
CA ILE A 75 -12.00 8.60 12.48
C ILE A 75 -13.31 8.63 13.26
N ASN A 76 -14.35 9.17 12.65
CA ASN A 76 -15.68 9.14 13.24
C ASN A 76 -16.29 7.73 13.07
N ILE A 77 -16.56 7.05 14.19
CA ILE A 77 -17.12 5.70 14.17
C ILE A 77 -18.62 5.78 13.88
N THR A 78 -19.02 5.30 12.71
CA THR A 78 -20.43 5.30 12.31
C THR A 78 -21.17 4.05 12.84
N PRO A 79 -22.49 4.13 13.05
CA PRO A 79 -23.29 2.96 13.44
C PRO A 79 -23.21 1.81 12.44
N ASP A 80 -23.02 2.10 11.15
CA ASP A 80 -22.84 1.10 10.11
C ASP A 80 -21.55 0.31 10.30
N MET A 81 -20.43 0.97 10.64
CA MET A 81 -19.16 0.29 10.95
C MET A 81 -19.33 -0.70 12.10
N LEU A 82 -20.07 -0.31 13.14
CA LEU A 82 -20.38 -1.21 14.27
C LEU A 82 -21.21 -2.42 13.83
N ARG A 83 -22.20 -2.21 12.96
CA ARG A 83 -23.00 -3.32 12.39
C ARG A 83 -22.13 -4.27 11.59
N TYR A 84 -21.28 -3.75 10.70
CA TYR A 84 -20.36 -4.55 9.89
C TYR A 84 -19.41 -5.36 10.77
N ALA A 85 -18.80 -4.74 11.79
CA ALA A 85 -17.91 -5.41 12.72
C ALA A 85 -18.61 -6.57 13.44
N ARG A 86 -19.86 -6.38 13.90
CA ARG A 86 -20.66 -7.45 14.53
C ARG A 86 -20.95 -8.61 13.58
N SER A 87 -21.22 -8.32 12.30
CA SER A 87 -21.51 -9.35 11.28
C SER A 87 -20.27 -10.02 10.68
N ALA A 88 -19.07 -9.47 10.89
CA ALA A 88 -17.85 -9.88 10.21
C ALA A 88 -17.52 -11.37 10.40
N GLY A 89 -17.71 -11.91 11.62
CA GLY A 89 -17.49 -13.32 11.89
C GLY A 89 -18.42 -14.23 11.08
N GLY A 90 -19.70 -13.88 10.97
CA GLY A 90 -20.67 -14.63 10.16
C GLY A 90 -20.34 -14.57 8.68
N ALA A 91 -20.00 -13.38 8.17
CA ALA A 91 -19.58 -13.20 6.78
C ALA A 91 -18.32 -14.02 6.45
N TYR A 92 -17.36 -14.11 7.37
CA TYR A 92 -16.17 -14.93 7.22
C TYR A 92 -16.51 -16.43 7.12
N HIS A 93 -17.33 -16.94 8.04
CA HIS A 93 -17.75 -18.36 7.99
C HIS A 93 -18.51 -18.69 6.70
N GLN A 94 -19.41 -17.82 6.27
CA GLN A 94 -20.13 -17.97 5.01
C GLN A 94 -19.18 -17.99 3.80
N ALA A 95 -18.18 -17.11 3.78
CA ALA A 95 -17.16 -17.08 2.73
C ALA A 95 -16.32 -18.38 2.70
N LEU A 96 -15.98 -18.92 3.87
CA LEU A 96 -15.23 -20.17 3.99
C LEU A 96 -16.04 -21.38 3.46
N GLU A 97 -17.34 -21.42 3.76
CA GLU A 97 -18.23 -22.47 3.26
C GLU A 97 -18.40 -22.39 1.73
N ASN A 98 -18.61 -21.20 1.20
CA ASN A 98 -18.67 -20.97 -0.24
C ASN A 98 -17.38 -21.41 -0.95
N LYS A 99 -16.21 -21.11 -0.36
CA LYS A 99 -14.92 -21.56 -0.90
C LYS A 99 -14.83 -23.09 -0.96
N ARG A 100 -15.21 -23.78 0.11
CA ARG A 100 -15.25 -25.26 0.15
C ARG A 100 -16.18 -25.84 -0.93
N LEU A 101 -17.35 -25.25 -1.13
CA LEU A 101 -18.30 -25.69 -2.16
C LEU A 101 -17.73 -25.50 -3.57
N CYS A 102 -17.09 -24.36 -3.85
CA CYS A 102 -16.42 -24.10 -5.12
C CYS A 102 -15.28 -25.10 -5.38
N ASP A 103 -14.44 -25.37 -4.38
CA ASP A 103 -13.33 -26.31 -4.50
C ASP A 103 -13.82 -27.73 -4.76
N ASN A 104 -14.88 -28.17 -4.05
CA ASN A 104 -15.49 -29.47 -4.25
C ASN A 104 -16.11 -29.62 -5.65
N LYS A 105 -16.80 -28.58 -6.13
CA LYS A 105 -17.32 -28.55 -7.51
C LYS A 105 -16.19 -28.67 -8.53
N ARG A 106 -15.09 -27.94 -8.34
CA ARG A 106 -13.93 -27.96 -9.25
C ARG A 106 -13.26 -29.33 -9.29
N LYS A 107 -13.10 -29.98 -8.13
CA LYS A 107 -12.58 -31.35 -8.03
C LYS A 107 -13.48 -32.34 -8.77
N LYS A 108 -14.80 -32.24 -8.61
CA LYS A 108 -15.75 -33.11 -9.30
C LYS A 108 -15.64 -32.98 -10.82
N ILE A 109 -15.61 -31.76 -11.34
CA ILE A 109 -15.44 -31.48 -12.77
C ILE A 109 -14.13 -32.08 -13.30
N LEU A 110 -13.04 -31.98 -12.52
CA LEU A 110 -11.75 -32.54 -12.91
C LEU A 110 -11.80 -34.08 -12.99
N LEU A 111 -12.43 -34.72 -12.00
CA LEU A 111 -12.60 -36.18 -11.96
C LEU A 111 -13.46 -36.67 -13.13
N ASP A 112 -14.52 -35.94 -13.48
CA ASP A 112 -15.40 -36.30 -14.60
C ASP A 112 -14.66 -36.19 -15.94
N LYS A 113 -13.76 -35.21 -16.10
CA LYS A 113 -12.88 -35.09 -17.28
C LYS A 113 -11.87 -36.24 -17.40
N ILE A 114 -11.27 -36.67 -16.28
CA ILE A 114 -10.30 -37.77 -16.26
C ILE A 114 -10.99 -39.10 -16.63
N LYS A 115 -12.23 -39.31 -16.21
CA LYS A 115 -13.00 -40.53 -16.52
C LYS A 115 -13.53 -40.57 -17.96
N ALA A 116 -13.52 -39.44 -18.66
CA ALA A 116 -13.99 -39.31 -20.04
C ALA A 116 -12.87 -39.44 -21.08
N GLN A 117 -11.60 -39.53 -20.65
CA GLN A 117 -10.45 -39.93 -21.47
C GLN A 117 -10.19 -41.43 -21.31
#